data_AF-A0A5B9QT42-F1
#
_entry.id   AF-A0A5B9QT42-F1
#
_cell.length_a   1.000
_cell.length_b   1.000
_cell.length_c   1.000
_cell.angle_alpha   90.00
_cell.angle_beta   90.00
_cell.angle_gamma   90.00
#
_symmetry.space_group_name_H-M   'P 1'
#
loop_
_entity.id
_entity.type
_entity.pdbx_description
1 polymer ?
#
loop_
_entity_poly.entity_id
_entity_poly.type
_entity_poly.pdbx_seq_one_letter_code
_entity_poly.pdbx_strand_id
1 'polypeptide(L)'
;MTKWLDDLSEYLDQLEAMAGELGETVQTARSLTKDGAFASLHESTTALQQGLTELENLVEQRRRLLDRPDAPAGCYSLREALSQLDADADVRHSATFLWQRCQQIGQQIDQVREDALALFVCQYHLADTTSHFLRLLMPAAERSETYSPSAGSHQGGGLLDQAG
;
A
#
# COMPACT_ATOMS: atom_id res chain seq x y z
N MET A 1 38.92 -1.73 -2.93
CA MET A 1 37.51 -1.26 -2.95
C MET A 1 37.45 0.01 -2.11
N THR A 2 36.77 1.06 -2.58
CA THR A 2 36.66 2.32 -1.80
C THR A 2 35.58 2.15 -0.73
N LYS A 3 35.80 2.72 0.47
CA LYS A 3 34.86 2.64 1.59
C LYS A 3 33.41 3.01 1.20
N TRP A 4 33.26 4.03 0.36
CA TRP A 4 31.96 4.45 -0.19
C TRP A 4 31.22 3.34 -0.95
N LEU A 5 31.92 2.51 -1.73
CA LEU A 5 31.31 1.40 -2.47
C LEU A 5 30.85 0.26 -1.55
N ASP A 6 31.61 0.00 -0.48
CA ASP A 6 31.24 -0.99 0.53
C ASP A 6 29.97 -0.54 1.26
N ASP A 7 29.95 0.72 1.70
CA ASP A 7 28.78 1.31 2.38
C ASP A 7 27.55 1.41 1.45
N LEU A 8 27.77 1.65 0.14
CA LEU A 8 26.72 1.60 -0.87
C LEU A 8 26.17 0.18 -1.06
N SER A 9 27.03 -0.83 -1.06
CA SER A 9 26.60 -2.23 -1.15
C SER A 9 25.71 -2.60 0.04
N GLU A 10 26.14 -2.26 1.25
CA GLU A 10 25.35 -2.52 2.47
C GLU A 10 23.99 -1.80 2.43
N TYR A 11 23.97 -0.55 1.96
CA TYR A 11 22.72 0.17 1.74
C TYR A 11 21.79 -0.53 0.74
N LEU A 12 22.33 -1.06 -0.36
CA LEU A 12 21.52 -1.80 -1.33
C LEU A 12 21.02 -3.13 -0.76
N ASP A 13 21.79 -3.80 0.09
CA ASP A 13 21.34 -5.00 0.80
C ASP A 13 20.15 -4.69 1.71
N GLN A 14 20.22 -3.58 2.47
CA GLN A 14 19.13 -3.13 3.32
C GLN A 14 17.88 -2.73 2.51
N LEU A 15 18.07 -2.01 1.40
CA LEU A 15 16.97 -1.60 0.53
C LEU A 15 16.29 -2.79 -0.15
N GLU A 16 17.05 -3.79 -0.57
CA GLU A 16 16.54 -5.03 -1.17
C GLU A 16 15.73 -5.85 -0.16
N ALA A 17 16.26 -6.04 1.05
CA ALA A 17 15.57 -6.75 2.12
C ALA A 17 14.22 -6.07 2.46
N MET A 18 14.25 -4.76 2.65
CA MET A 18 13.06 -3.96 2.93
C MET A 18 12.05 -4.08 1.78
N ALA A 19 12.48 -3.94 0.52
CA ALA A 19 11.60 -4.06 -0.64
C ALA A 19 10.92 -5.44 -0.70
N GLY A 20 11.65 -6.50 -0.35
CA GLY A 20 11.10 -7.85 -0.19
C GLY A 20 10.03 -7.92 0.90
N GLU A 21 10.33 -7.42 2.11
CA GLU A 21 9.42 -7.43 3.26
C GLU A 21 8.13 -6.64 3.00
N LEU A 22 8.22 -5.46 2.37
CA LEU A 22 7.02 -4.72 1.95
C LEU A 22 6.22 -5.50 0.92
N GLY A 23 6.89 -6.13 -0.05
CA GLY A 23 6.22 -6.98 -1.04
C GLY A 23 5.43 -8.12 -0.39
N GLU A 24 6.05 -8.86 0.52
CA GLU A 24 5.38 -9.93 1.28
C GLU A 24 4.21 -9.41 2.12
N THR A 25 4.37 -8.25 2.74
CA THR A 25 3.32 -7.63 3.55
C THR A 25 2.13 -7.20 2.70
N VAL A 26 2.37 -6.60 1.53
CA VAL A 26 1.32 -6.24 0.56
C VAL A 26 0.58 -7.48 0.07
N GLN A 27 1.28 -8.56 -0.27
CA GLN A 27 0.64 -9.81 -0.70
C GLN A 27 -0.17 -10.47 0.42
N THR A 28 0.34 -10.44 1.66
CA THR A 28 -0.39 -10.90 2.85
C THR A 28 -1.69 -10.11 3.03
N ALA A 29 -1.60 -8.78 3.01
CA ALA A 29 -2.77 -7.91 3.15
C ALA A 29 -3.80 -8.13 2.02
N ARG A 30 -3.32 -8.41 0.80
CA ARG A 30 -4.17 -8.80 -0.34
C ARG A 30 -4.88 -10.12 -0.12
N SER A 31 -4.19 -11.15 0.37
CA SER A 31 -4.84 -12.43 0.70
C SER A 31 -5.89 -12.25 1.79
N LEU A 32 -5.55 -11.56 2.88
CA LEU A 32 -6.49 -11.32 3.98
C LEU A 32 -7.73 -10.54 3.54
N THR A 33 -7.56 -9.56 2.65
CA THR A 33 -8.67 -8.80 2.06
C THR A 33 -9.57 -9.70 1.22
N LYS A 34 -8.98 -10.60 0.42
CA LYS A 34 -9.71 -11.56 -0.41
C LYS A 34 -10.46 -12.59 0.44
N ASP A 35 -9.85 -13.06 1.51
CA ASP A 35 -10.39 -14.11 2.39
C ASP A 35 -11.40 -13.56 3.41
N GLY A 36 -11.60 -12.23 3.45
CA GLY A 36 -12.48 -11.57 4.43
C GLY A 36 -11.95 -11.65 5.86
N ALA A 37 -10.65 -11.92 6.04
CA ALA A 37 -9.99 -12.06 7.33
C ALA A 37 -9.62 -10.69 7.93
N PHE A 38 -10.61 -9.80 8.07
CA PHE A 38 -10.40 -8.39 8.44
C PHE A 38 -9.80 -8.20 9.83
N ALA A 39 -9.94 -9.17 10.75
CA ALA A 39 -9.32 -9.10 12.07
C ALA A 39 -7.78 -9.08 12.01
N SER A 40 -7.19 -9.75 11.03
CA SER A 40 -5.73 -9.82 10.84
C SER A 40 -5.18 -8.70 9.95
N LEU A 41 -6.03 -7.94 9.26
CA LEU A 41 -5.58 -6.83 8.40
C LEU A 41 -4.93 -5.69 9.19
N HIS A 42 -5.30 -5.50 10.45
CA HIS A 42 -4.71 -4.45 11.27
C HIS A 42 -3.20 -4.67 11.49
N GLU A 43 -2.79 -5.92 11.69
CA GLU A 43 -1.39 -6.29 11.84
C GLU A 43 -0.61 -6.03 10.56
N SER A 44 -1.12 -6.47 9.40
CA SER A 44 -0.49 -6.20 8.10
C SER A 44 -0.44 -4.70 7.79
N THR A 45 -1.47 -3.92 8.16
CA THR A 45 -1.47 -2.46 7.99
C THR A 45 -0.39 -1.81 8.86
N THR A 46 -0.21 -2.28 10.08
CA THR A 46 0.83 -1.79 10.99
C THR A 46 2.22 -2.12 10.46
N ALA A 47 2.42 -3.34 9.96
CA ALA A 47 3.67 -3.74 9.31
C ALA A 47 3.99 -2.87 8.07
N LEU A 48 2.98 -2.56 7.23
CA LEU A 48 3.16 -1.63 6.10
C LEU A 48 3.59 -0.23 6.57
N GLN A 49 3.00 0.30 7.63
CA GLN A 49 3.38 1.61 8.18
C GLN A 49 4.82 1.63 8.70
N GLN A 50 5.25 0.55 9.36
CA GLN A 50 6.63 0.39 9.82
C GLN A 50 7.60 0.32 8.64
N GLY A 51 7.34 -0.55 7.66
CA GLY A 51 8.17 -0.65 6.45
C GLY A 51 8.26 0.65 5.66
N LEU A 52 7.18 1.44 5.58
CA LEU A 52 7.21 2.78 4.96
C LEU A 52 8.14 3.74 5.72
N THR A 53 8.09 3.73 7.05
CA THR A 53 8.98 4.54 7.89
C THR A 53 10.45 4.16 7.68
N GLU A 54 10.73 2.86 7.56
CA GLU A 54 12.07 2.36 7.27
C GLU A 54 12.54 2.74 5.85
N LEU A 55 11.66 2.66 4.86
CA LEU A 55 11.96 3.11 3.49
C LEU A 55 12.27 4.61 3.45
N GLU A 56 11.56 5.45 4.22
CA GLU A 56 11.87 6.88 4.36
C GLU A 56 13.26 7.10 4.96
N ASN A 57 13.62 6.32 5.99
CA ASN A 57 14.97 6.35 6.56
C ASN A 57 16.04 5.95 5.54
N LEU A 58 15.78 4.94 4.71
CA LEU A 58 16.68 4.52 3.63
C LEU A 58 16.81 5.58 2.53
N VAL A 59 15.74 6.32 2.22
CA VAL A 59 15.80 7.46 1.28
C VAL A 59 16.71 8.56 1.83
N GLU A 60 16.63 8.84 3.13
CA GLU A 60 17.52 9.81 3.78
C GLU A 60 18.97 9.28 3.85
N GLN A 61 19.17 7.99 4.12
CA GLN A 61 20.49 7.36 4.08
C GLN A 61 21.13 7.45 2.69
N ARG A 62 20.36 7.26 1.61
CA ARG A 62 20.82 7.47 0.24
C ARG A 62 21.35 8.89 0.03
N ARG A 63 20.65 9.89 0.56
CA ARG A 63 21.08 11.29 0.47
C ARG A 63 22.41 11.49 1.22
N ARG A 64 22.52 10.95 2.43
CA ARG A 64 23.77 10.98 3.21
C ARG A 64 24.92 10.29 2.48
N LEU A 65 24.67 9.18 1.78
CA LEU A 65 25.69 8.50 0.97
C LEU A 65 26.18 9.36 -0.20
N LEU A 66 25.30 10.15 -0.83
CA LEU A 66 25.67 11.07 -1.91
C LEU A 66 26.41 12.31 -1.40
N ASP A 67 26.11 12.78 -0.20
CA ASP A 67 26.72 13.97 0.41
C ASP A 67 28.12 13.71 1.02
N ARG A 68 28.60 12.47 0.99
CA ARG A 68 29.88 12.09 1.59
C ARG A 68 31.09 12.63 0.83
N PRO A 69 32.20 12.94 1.53
CA PRO A 69 33.41 13.48 0.90
C PRO A 69 34.14 12.46 0.01
N ASP A 70 33.92 11.16 0.22
CA ASP A 70 34.43 10.07 -0.60
C ASP A 70 33.49 9.67 -1.75
N ALA A 71 32.34 10.34 -1.88
CA ALA A 71 31.42 10.18 -3.01
C ALA A 71 31.84 11.06 -4.20
N PRO A 72 31.51 10.66 -5.45
CA PRO A 72 31.68 11.51 -6.62
C PRO A 72 30.91 12.84 -6.47
N ALA A 73 31.61 13.96 -6.65
CA ALA A 73 31.07 15.28 -6.39
C ALA A 73 30.00 15.71 -7.40
N GLY A 74 29.01 16.48 -6.95
CA GLY A 74 28.01 17.11 -7.83
C GLY A 74 26.97 16.15 -8.42
N CYS A 75 26.82 14.95 -7.85
CA CYS A 75 25.82 13.98 -8.26
C CYS A 75 24.51 14.15 -7.48
N TYR A 76 23.38 14.02 -8.15
CA TYR A 76 22.05 14.04 -7.53
C TYR A 76 21.44 12.64 -7.39
N SER A 77 22.07 11.63 -8.00
CA SER A 77 21.62 10.24 -7.95
C SER A 77 22.79 9.26 -7.83
N LEU A 78 22.52 8.09 -7.24
CA LEU A 78 23.47 6.97 -7.18
C LEU A 78 23.91 6.53 -8.58
N ARG A 79 23.01 6.63 -9.57
CA ARG A 79 23.30 6.32 -10.97
C ARG A 79 24.39 7.23 -11.52
N GLU A 80 24.25 8.54 -11.33
CA GLU A 80 25.25 9.52 -11.76
C GLU A 80 26.58 9.28 -11.05
N ALA A 81 26.54 9.07 -9.72
CA ALA A 81 27.74 8.80 -8.93
C ALA A 81 28.49 7.56 -9.45
N LEU A 82 27.79 6.44 -9.64
CA LEU A 82 28.39 5.21 -10.15
C LEU A 82 28.95 5.35 -11.57
N SER A 83 28.33 6.17 -12.42
CA SER A 83 28.80 6.43 -13.78
C SER A 83 30.06 7.31 -13.87
N GLN A 84 30.32 8.12 -12.84
CA GLN A 84 31.49 9.00 -12.77
C GLN A 84 32.73 8.29 -12.20
N LEU A 85 32.59 7.06 -11.72
CA LEU A 85 33.71 6.25 -11.24
C LEU A 85 34.51 5.69 -12.42
N ASP A 86 35.38 6.52 -12.99
CA ASP A 86 36.31 6.13 -14.06
C ASP A 86 37.70 5.77 -13.50
N ALA A 87 37.72 4.88 -12.50
CA ALA A 87 38.94 4.38 -11.88
C ALA A 87 39.39 3.03 -12.50
N ASP A 88 40.35 2.37 -11.86
CA ASP A 88 40.88 1.06 -12.23
C ASP A 88 39.77 0.01 -12.54
N ALA A 89 40.13 -1.00 -13.34
CA ALA A 89 39.20 -2.00 -13.86
C ALA A 89 38.31 -2.66 -12.78
N ASP A 90 38.88 -2.94 -11.60
CA ASP A 90 38.16 -3.54 -10.48
C ASP A 90 37.06 -2.64 -9.92
N VAL A 91 37.35 -1.34 -9.76
CA VAL A 91 36.39 -0.35 -9.25
C VAL A 91 35.24 -0.18 -10.24
N ARG A 92 35.55 -0.16 -11.53
CA ARG A 92 34.56 -0.07 -12.61
C ARG A 92 33.65 -1.31 -12.64
N HIS A 93 34.23 -2.49 -12.42
CA HIS A 93 33.46 -3.73 -12.34
C HIS A 93 32.47 -3.69 -11.15
N SER A 94 32.94 -3.32 -9.96
CA SER A 94 32.08 -3.17 -8.78
C SER A 94 31.00 -2.10 -8.98
N ALA A 95 31.35 -0.95 -9.55
CA ALA A 95 30.37 0.12 -9.82
C ALA A 95 29.28 -0.32 -10.80
N THR A 96 29.65 -1.07 -11.85
CA THR A 96 28.71 -1.63 -12.82
C THR A 96 27.77 -2.64 -12.16
N PHE A 97 28.32 -3.52 -11.31
CA PHE A 97 27.52 -4.48 -10.56
C PHE A 97 26.52 -3.80 -9.62
N LEU A 98 26.95 -2.82 -8.83
CA LEU A 98 26.07 -2.06 -7.94
C LEU A 98 25.01 -1.27 -8.72
N TRP A 99 25.35 -0.78 -9.91
CA TRP A 99 24.40 -0.11 -10.79
C TRP A 99 23.30 -1.06 -11.28
N GLN A 100 23.66 -2.28 -11.68
CA GLN A 100 22.69 -3.31 -12.05
C GLN A 100 21.77 -3.67 -10.87
N ARG A 101 22.34 -3.80 -9.66
CA ARG A 101 21.54 -4.01 -8.44
C ARG A 101 20.57 -2.88 -8.17
N CYS A 102 21.00 -1.62 -8.31
CA CYS A 102 20.10 -0.46 -8.18
C CYS A 102 18.91 -0.56 -9.14
N GLN A 103 19.12 -1.02 -10.38
CA GLN A 103 18.04 -1.18 -11.35
C GLN A 103 17.07 -2.30 -10.95
N GLN A 104 17.60 -3.44 -10.52
CA GLN A 104 16.79 -4.59 -10.10
C GLN A 104 15.93 -4.24 -8.88
N ILE A 105 16.52 -3.62 -7.87
CA ILE A 105 15.80 -3.17 -6.67
C ILE A 105 14.76 -2.10 -7.04
N GLY A 106 15.09 -1.18 -7.95
CA GLY A 106 14.13 -0.20 -8.45
C GLY A 106 12.89 -0.86 -9.09
N GLN A 107 13.10 -1.88 -9.92
CA GLN A 107 12.00 -2.65 -10.52
C GLN A 107 11.17 -3.38 -9.47
N GLN A 108 11.79 -3.95 -8.44
CA GLN A 108 11.08 -4.59 -7.33
C GLN A 108 10.21 -3.59 -6.57
N ILE A 109 10.74 -2.41 -6.24
CA ILE A 109 9.98 -1.34 -5.57
C ILE A 109 8.80 -0.87 -6.43
N ASP A 110 9.00 -0.72 -7.74
CA ASP A 110 7.92 -0.35 -8.66
C ASP A 110 6.81 -1.42 -8.69
N GLN A 111 7.17 -2.71 -8.70
CA GLN A 111 6.21 -3.81 -8.60
C GLN A 111 5.44 -3.79 -7.28
N VAL A 112 6.13 -3.61 -6.15
CA VAL A 112 5.49 -3.50 -4.81
C VAL A 112 4.51 -2.32 -4.78
N ARG A 113 4.88 -1.19 -5.38
CA ARG A 113 4.00 -0.01 -5.51
C ARG A 113 2.76 -0.33 -6.32
N GLU A 114 2.89 -0.98 -7.48
CA GLU A 114 1.75 -1.37 -8.31
C GLU A 114 0.81 -2.31 -7.54
N ASP A 115 1.35 -3.31 -6.85
CA ASP A 115 0.57 -4.24 -6.03
C ASP A 115 -0.14 -3.53 -4.87
N ALA A 116 0.52 -2.58 -4.20
CA ALA A 116 -0.07 -1.80 -3.13
C ALA A 116 -1.23 -0.90 -3.62
N LEU A 117 -1.07 -0.28 -4.80
CA LEU A 117 -2.14 0.50 -5.43
C LEU A 117 -3.34 -0.38 -5.78
N ALA A 118 -3.10 -1.56 -6.35
CA ALA A 118 -4.17 -2.52 -6.65
C ALA A 118 -4.91 -2.95 -5.38
N LEU A 119 -4.19 -3.24 -4.29
CA LEU A 119 -4.77 -3.57 -2.99
C LEU A 119 -5.64 -2.44 -2.46
N PHE A 120 -5.13 -1.20 -2.47
CA PHE A 120 -5.88 -0.03 -2.00
C PHE A 120 -7.19 0.17 -2.77
N VAL A 121 -7.14 0.07 -4.09
CA VAL A 121 -8.33 0.18 -4.95
C VAL A 121 -9.35 -0.92 -4.63
N CYS A 122 -8.89 -2.16 -4.45
CA CYS A 122 -9.77 -3.26 -4.05
C CYS A 122 -10.42 -3.02 -2.68
N GLN A 123 -9.64 -2.62 -1.68
CA GLN A 123 -10.14 -2.34 -0.34
C GLN A 123 -11.15 -1.17 -0.34
N TYR A 124 -10.88 -0.12 -1.12
CA TYR A 124 -11.79 1.01 -1.31
C TYR A 124 -13.14 0.55 -1.89
N HIS A 125 -13.13 -0.20 -2.99
CA HIS A 125 -14.37 -0.67 -3.60
C HIS A 125 -15.16 -1.65 -2.72
N LEU A 126 -14.47 -2.49 -1.94
CA LEU A 126 -15.11 -3.36 -0.94
C LEU A 126 -15.78 -2.54 0.16
N ALA A 127 -15.11 -1.51 0.68
CA ALA A 127 -15.66 -0.63 1.70
C ALA A 127 -16.88 0.17 1.16
N ASP A 128 -16.80 0.68 -0.06
CA ASP A 128 -17.90 1.41 -0.71
C ASP A 128 -19.12 0.50 -0.95
N THR A 129 -18.90 -0.70 -1.50
CA THR A 129 -19.97 -1.69 -1.74
C THR A 129 -20.63 -2.13 -0.42
N THR A 130 -19.82 -2.39 0.61
CA THR A 130 -20.34 -2.76 1.94
C THR A 130 -21.13 -1.61 2.55
N SER A 131 -20.66 -0.37 2.42
CA SER A 131 -21.37 0.82 2.88
C SER A 131 -22.71 1.01 2.16
N HIS A 132 -22.73 0.81 0.84
CA HIS A 132 -23.96 0.86 0.03
C HIS A 132 -24.94 -0.23 0.46
N PHE A 133 -24.46 -1.47 0.64
CA PHE A 133 -25.27 -2.58 1.11
C PHE A 133 -25.87 -2.32 2.51
N LEU A 134 -25.08 -1.79 3.44
CA LEU A 134 -25.56 -1.40 4.76
C LEU A 134 -26.61 -0.28 4.67
N ARG A 135 -26.47 0.70 3.77
CA ARG A 135 -27.51 1.72 3.55
C ARG A 135 -28.83 1.13 3.02
N LEU A 136 -28.76 0.09 2.18
CA LEU A 136 -29.95 -0.61 1.68
C LEU A 136 -30.62 -1.47 2.76
N LEU A 137 -29.82 -2.10 3.64
CA LEU A 137 -30.30 -2.95 4.72
C LEU A 137 -30.79 -2.16 5.95
N MET A 138 -30.22 -1.00 6.20
CA MET A 138 -30.75 -0.11 7.22
C MET A 138 -32.13 0.33 6.78
N PRO A 139 -33.16 0.19 7.63
CA PRO A 139 -34.47 0.73 7.31
C PRO A 139 -34.26 2.20 6.95
N ALA A 140 -34.72 2.61 5.77
CA ALA A 140 -34.87 4.02 5.50
C ALA A 140 -35.60 4.60 6.72
N ALA A 141 -35.05 5.63 7.34
CA ALA A 141 -35.68 6.32 8.47
C ALA A 141 -36.99 7.02 8.06
N GLU A 142 -37.59 6.63 6.94
CA GLU A 142 -38.96 6.88 6.57
C GLU A 142 -39.81 5.73 7.12
N ARG A 143 -40.40 6.04 8.27
CA ARG A 143 -41.45 5.28 8.96
C ARG A 143 -42.19 4.32 8.04
N SER A 144 -42.01 3.02 8.28
CA SER A 144 -43.00 2.03 7.85
C SER A 144 -44.27 2.25 8.66
N GLU A 145 -45.09 3.23 8.24
CA GLU A 145 -46.51 3.29 8.59
C GLU A 145 -47.30 2.47 7.56
N THR A 146 -46.87 1.24 7.26
CA THR A 146 -47.70 0.35 6.44
C THR A 146 -48.81 -0.28 7.29
N TYR A 147 -48.63 -0.36 8.61
CA TYR A 147 -49.63 -0.84 9.55
C TYR A 147 -49.56 -0.05 10.87
N SER A 148 -50.26 1.08 10.95
CA SER A 148 -50.69 1.64 12.23
C SER A 148 -51.99 0.95 12.63
N PRO A 149 -52.03 0.04 13.62
CA PRO A 149 -53.27 -0.40 14.22
C PRO A 149 -53.68 0.66 15.25
N SER A 150 -54.32 1.75 14.80
CA SER A 150 -55.08 2.59 15.73
C SER A 150 -56.39 1.87 16.05
N ALA A 151 -56.34 1.08 17.13
CA ALA A 151 -57.51 0.58 17.81
C ALA A 151 -58.36 1.75 18.31
N GLY A 152 -59.59 1.86 17.80
CA GLY A 152 -60.70 2.48 18.51
C GLY A 152 -61.31 3.77 17.93
N SER A 153 -62.25 3.63 16.99
CA SER A 153 -63.57 4.27 17.16
C SER A 153 -64.62 3.50 16.36
N HIS A 154 -65.66 3.06 17.05
CA HIS A 154 -66.90 2.60 16.43
C HIS A 154 -67.48 3.66 15.48
N GLN A 155 -68.30 3.17 14.53
CA GLN A 155 -69.36 3.86 13.80
C GLN A 155 -69.04 4.22 12.32
N GLY A 156 -69.69 3.48 11.40
CA GLY A 156 -70.23 4.06 10.16
C GLY A 156 -69.92 3.36 8.83
N GLY A 157 -70.93 2.67 8.28
CA GLY A 157 -71.23 2.75 6.84
C GLY A 157 -70.66 1.65 5.94
N GLY A 158 -71.48 0.64 5.66
CA GLY A 158 -71.20 -0.40 4.66
C GLY A 158 -71.28 0.10 3.21
N LEU A 159 -70.47 -0.52 2.35
CA LEU A 159 -70.55 -0.37 0.89
C LEU A 159 -70.43 -1.71 0.13
N LEU A 160 -70.53 -2.84 0.85
CA LEU A 160 -70.42 -4.20 0.31
C LEU A 160 -71.70 -5.05 0.52
N ASP A 161 -72.81 -4.41 0.91
CA ASP A 161 -74.11 -5.09 1.15
C ASP A 161 -75.11 -4.91 -0.02
N GLN A 162 -74.65 -4.49 -1.20
CA GLN A 162 -75.47 -4.41 -2.42
C GLN A 162 -74.74 -4.99 -3.63
N ALA A 163 -74.52 -6.31 -3.60
CA ALA A 163 -74.29 -7.12 -4.79
C ALA A 163 -74.73 -8.57 -4.50
N GLY A 164 -76.03 -8.73 -4.32
CA GLY A 164 -76.76 -10.00 -4.34
C GLY A 164 -78.01 -9.81 -5.20
#